data_AF-A0A951B6P8-F1
#
_entry.id   AF-A0A951B6P8-F1
#
_cell.length_a   1.000
_cell.length_b   1.000
_cell.length_c   1.000
_cell.angle_alpha   90.00
_cell.angle_beta   90.00
_cell.angle_gamma   90.00
#
_symmetry.space_group_name_H-M   'P 1'
#
loop_
_entity.id
_entity.type
_entity.pdbx_description
1 polymer ?
#
loop_
_entity_poly.entity_id
_entity_poly.type
_entity_poly.pdbx_seq_one_letter_code
_entity_poly.pdbx_strand_id
1 'polypeptide(L)'
;MLQTFDPKQPVAIYALGSTLHSLQDFTTDVTALREAAKKASTQAAALGAPEGDLIDHSGSDAMGADPNISDTIFNQMRSFEAESSAQQLDMRVMRTLDALDSIARRLQSVPGRKNLIWLSSSFPLDLYPDNDFSSTSVRHYADQLQATLMNLENSRIAVYPVDAEGLAIGPLSRADRNPTGMVRGGPGAMMNAQTEWSNQMLGAHDTMNLVAEKTGGRAFYNRNDLDKAIATAIHDGSTYYSLAFQPANTEADGRIHKVKITTSRKGVNLRYREAYFALNQNVPSKQRIQFMKQEMSDALTDTQNVATGVVFYAKLGEDKKSVDVLVDVNFLTYSTSDDGKVRFQFQLAQAVFDGKGKALSSGAEVVGNEFDSKYIPTARRVGAHFKTTFTTSPDAKRVRIAVRDLSSDRIGTVDVPIS
;
A
#
# COMPACT_ATOMS: atom_id res chain seq x y z
N MET A 1 14.45 -20.33 3.41
CA MET A 1 13.92 -19.25 2.55
C MET A 1 14.88 -18.80 1.46
N LEU A 2 16.11 -18.35 1.74
CA LEU A 2 17.02 -17.74 0.74
C LEU A 2 17.97 -18.73 0.01
N GLN A 3 17.66 -20.03 -0.02
CA GLN A 3 18.47 -21.03 -0.74
C GLN A 3 17.85 -21.41 -2.10
N THR A 4 16.58 -21.08 -2.32
CA THR A 4 15.80 -21.37 -3.54
C THR A 4 15.70 -20.20 -4.51
N PHE A 5 16.37 -19.08 -4.22
CA PHE A 5 16.36 -17.90 -5.08
C PHE A 5 17.24 -18.13 -6.32
N ASP A 6 16.70 -17.80 -7.49
CA ASP A 6 17.52 -17.63 -8.70
C ASP A 6 18.47 -16.43 -8.45
N PRO A 7 19.79 -16.63 -8.46
CA PRO A 7 20.77 -15.57 -8.21
C PRO A 7 20.72 -14.44 -9.25
N LYS A 8 19.90 -14.54 -10.30
CA LYS A 8 19.68 -13.48 -11.28
C LYS A 8 18.46 -12.61 -11.00
N GLN A 9 17.58 -12.99 -10.06
CA GLN A 9 16.39 -12.22 -9.75
C GLN A 9 16.66 -11.23 -8.62
N PRO A 10 16.50 -9.91 -8.84
CA PRO A 10 16.69 -8.93 -7.79
C PRO A 10 15.53 -8.99 -6.78
N VAL A 11 15.86 -8.89 -5.50
CA VAL A 11 14.91 -8.95 -4.38
C VAL A 11 15.11 -7.76 -3.46
N ALA A 12 14.02 -7.18 -2.99
CA ALA A 12 14.01 -6.19 -1.92
C ALA A 12 13.26 -6.77 -0.70
N ILE A 13 13.64 -6.35 0.50
CA ILE A 13 12.99 -6.74 1.75
C ILE A 13 12.47 -5.49 2.45
N TYR A 14 11.19 -5.51 2.78
CA TYR A 14 10.51 -4.47 3.54
C TYR A 14 10.01 -5.05 4.86
N ALA A 15 9.92 -4.20 5.88
CA ALA A 15 9.23 -4.51 7.12
C ALA A 15 8.18 -3.44 7.41
N LEU A 16 6.98 -3.89 7.78
CA LEU A 16 5.89 -3.01 8.16
C LEU A 16 5.73 -3.06 9.68
N GLY A 17 5.92 -1.91 10.32
CA GLY A 17 5.61 -1.68 11.73
C GLY A 17 4.54 -0.61 11.86
N SER A 18 4.82 0.45 12.62
CA SER A 18 4.01 1.68 12.57
C SER A 18 4.10 2.40 11.22
N THR A 19 5.21 2.22 10.50
CA THR A 19 5.46 2.70 9.13
C THR A 19 6.15 1.62 8.30
N LEU A 20 6.15 1.77 6.97
CA LEU A 20 6.89 0.89 6.05
C LEU A 20 8.38 1.26 6.04
N HIS A 21 9.24 0.27 6.28
CA HIS A 21 10.70 0.44 6.22
C HIS A 21 11.30 -0.47 5.14
N SER A 22 12.21 0.09 4.33
CA SER A 22 13.07 -0.72 3.48
C SER A 22 14.26 -1.24 4.28
N LEU A 23 14.36 -2.55 4.45
CA LEU A 23 15.49 -3.20 5.13
C LEU A 23 16.61 -3.53 4.16
N GLN A 24 16.25 -3.76 2.90
CA GLN A 24 17.17 -4.05 1.81
C GLN A 24 16.52 -3.64 0.49
N ASP A 25 17.21 -2.79 -0.26
CA ASP A 25 16.85 -2.48 -1.64
C ASP A 25 17.17 -3.63 -2.58
N PHE A 26 16.62 -3.58 -3.80
CA PHE A 26 16.78 -4.63 -4.81
C PHE A 26 18.24 -5.04 -4.99
N THR A 27 18.51 -6.29 -4.67
CA THR A 27 19.83 -6.90 -4.81
C THR A 27 19.70 -8.36 -5.22
N THR A 28 20.71 -8.85 -5.92
CA THR A 28 20.90 -10.29 -6.18
C THR A 28 21.82 -10.95 -5.15
N ASP A 29 22.36 -10.18 -4.19
CA ASP A 29 23.22 -10.70 -3.13
C ASP A 29 22.40 -11.40 -2.04
N VAL A 30 22.45 -12.73 -2.06
CA VAL A 30 21.79 -13.61 -1.09
C VAL A 30 22.28 -13.36 0.34
N THR A 31 23.54 -12.93 0.52
CA THR A 31 24.10 -12.65 1.85
C THR A 31 23.45 -11.41 2.44
N ALA A 32 23.38 -10.31 1.67
CA ALA A 32 22.69 -9.09 2.08
C ALA A 32 21.21 -9.35 2.40
N LEU A 33 20.53 -10.15 1.58
CA LEU A 33 19.14 -10.56 1.83
C LEU A 33 18.98 -11.36 3.13
N ARG A 34 19.93 -12.26 3.44
CA ARG A 34 19.90 -13.05 4.69
C ARG A 34 20.08 -12.17 5.91
N GLU A 35 20.98 -11.20 5.84
CA GLU A 35 21.20 -10.26 6.93
C GLU A 35 19.98 -9.37 7.15
N ALA A 36 19.39 -8.85 6.09
CA ALA A 36 18.17 -8.04 6.18
C ALA A 36 16.97 -8.84 6.72
N ALA A 37 16.79 -10.09 6.28
CA ALA A 37 15.74 -10.97 6.81
C ALA A 37 15.94 -11.26 8.32
N LYS A 38 17.18 -11.47 8.78
CA LYS A 38 17.49 -11.62 10.20
C LYS A 38 17.13 -10.36 10.98
N LYS A 39 17.52 -9.18 10.48
CA LYS A 39 17.16 -7.88 11.09
C LYS A 39 15.65 -7.73 11.25
N ALA A 40 14.88 -8.08 10.22
CA ALA A 40 13.41 -8.06 10.27
C ALA A 40 12.86 -8.89 11.43
N SER A 41 13.33 -10.13 11.59
CA SER A 41 12.86 -11.03 12.66
C SER A 41 13.22 -10.54 14.07
N THR A 42 14.39 -9.92 14.23
CA THR A 42 14.85 -9.41 15.53
C THR A 42 14.27 -8.06 15.91
N GLN A 43 13.83 -7.27 14.93
CA GLN A 43 13.33 -5.90 15.15
C GLN A 43 11.81 -5.79 15.05
N ALA A 44 11.07 -6.87 14.76
CA ALA A 44 9.61 -6.85 14.66
C ALA A 44 8.94 -6.17 15.88
N ALA A 45 9.37 -6.52 17.10
CA ALA A 45 8.90 -5.88 18.33
C ALA A 45 9.35 -4.41 18.48
N ALA A 46 10.54 -4.06 17.98
CA ALA A 46 11.11 -2.71 18.04
C ALA A 46 10.51 -1.74 16.99
N LEU A 47 9.94 -2.29 15.91
CA LEU A 47 9.26 -1.52 14.84
C LEU A 47 7.82 -1.13 15.24
N GLY A 48 7.41 -1.42 16.47
CA GLY A 48 6.06 -1.16 16.96
C GLY A 48 5.01 -2.06 16.29
N ALA A 49 5.40 -3.27 15.85
CA ALA A 49 4.43 -4.30 15.49
C ALA A 49 3.57 -4.56 16.73
N PRO A 50 2.25 -4.38 16.67
CA PRO A 50 1.44 -4.55 17.87
C PRO A 50 1.42 -6.05 18.21
N GLU A 51 1.51 -6.37 19.50
CA GLU A 51 1.56 -7.75 20.01
C GLU A 51 0.39 -8.59 19.46
N GLY A 52 0.64 -9.90 19.35
CA GLY A 52 -0.12 -10.86 18.55
C GLY A 52 -1.65 -10.85 18.72
N ASP A 53 -2.29 -11.24 17.61
CA ASP A 53 -3.71 -11.12 17.26
C ASP A 53 -4.66 -12.12 17.94
N LEU A 54 -4.34 -12.61 19.12
CA LEU A 54 -5.39 -13.23 19.93
C LEU A 54 -6.06 -12.11 20.71
N ILE A 55 -7.24 -11.71 20.24
CA ILE A 55 -8.16 -10.87 21.02
C ILE A 55 -8.37 -11.61 22.35
N ASP A 56 -7.62 -11.21 23.36
CA ASP A 56 -7.72 -11.80 24.67
C ASP A 56 -8.89 -11.14 25.40
N HIS A 57 -10.10 -11.63 25.11
CA HIS A 57 -11.29 -11.27 25.87
C HIS A 57 -11.22 -11.75 27.34
N SER A 58 -10.14 -12.45 27.76
CA SER A 58 -10.02 -13.01 29.11
C SER A 58 -9.95 -11.96 30.22
N GLY A 59 -9.58 -10.71 29.91
CA GLY A 59 -9.55 -9.62 30.89
C GLY A 59 -10.94 -9.33 31.49
N SER A 60 -11.98 -9.28 30.64
CA SER A 60 -13.36 -9.04 31.09
C SER A 60 -13.99 -10.27 31.75
N ASP A 61 -13.65 -11.49 31.28
CA ASP A 61 -14.20 -12.73 31.83
C ASP A 61 -13.54 -13.13 33.17
N ALA A 62 -12.31 -12.69 33.43
CA ALA A 62 -11.63 -12.90 34.70
C ALA A 62 -12.26 -12.10 35.85
N MET A 63 -12.80 -10.90 35.58
CA MET A 63 -13.42 -10.01 36.55
C MET A 63 -14.90 -10.27 36.82
N GLY A 64 -15.54 -11.20 36.09
CA GLY A 64 -16.94 -11.61 36.29
C GLY A 64 -17.24 -12.36 37.61
N ALA A 65 -16.47 -12.13 38.68
CA ALA A 65 -16.74 -12.66 40.01
C ALA A 65 -16.56 -11.63 41.15
N ASP A 66 -16.48 -10.33 40.86
CA ASP A 66 -16.66 -9.33 41.91
C ASP A 66 -18.14 -8.94 42.02
N PRO A 67 -18.88 -9.40 43.04
CA PRO A 67 -20.29 -9.06 43.23
C PRO A 67 -20.54 -7.56 43.49
N ASN A 68 -19.49 -6.74 43.62
CA ASN A 68 -19.61 -5.29 43.82
C ASN A 68 -19.57 -4.45 42.52
N ILE A 69 -19.30 -5.05 41.35
CA ILE A 69 -19.27 -4.32 40.09
C ILE A 69 -20.67 -4.43 39.44
N SER A 70 -21.36 -3.30 39.32
CA SER A 70 -22.69 -3.23 38.67
C SER A 70 -22.61 -3.63 37.20
N ASP A 71 -23.60 -4.37 36.70
CA ASP A 71 -23.72 -4.80 35.28
C ASP A 71 -23.55 -3.63 34.29
N THR A 72 -23.95 -2.42 34.69
CA THR A 72 -23.75 -1.18 33.91
C THR A 72 -22.28 -0.80 33.75
N ILE A 73 -21.46 -0.92 34.79
CA ILE A 73 -20.01 -0.65 34.74
C ILE A 73 -19.32 -1.73 33.91
N PHE A 74 -19.75 -2.99 34.05
CA PHE A 74 -19.23 -4.11 33.27
C PHE A 74 -19.51 -3.93 31.76
N ASN A 75 -20.74 -3.56 31.39
CA ASN A 75 -21.10 -3.29 30.01
C ASN A 75 -20.38 -2.06 29.43
N GLN A 76 -20.10 -1.04 30.25
CA GLN A 76 -19.30 0.13 29.84
C GLN A 76 -17.82 -0.22 29.64
N MET A 77 -17.25 -1.09 30.48
CA MET A 77 -15.86 -1.56 30.29
C MET A 77 -15.74 -2.40 29.02
N ARG A 78 -16.66 -3.35 28.77
CA ARG A 78 -16.67 -4.13 27.52
C ARG A 78 -16.83 -3.27 26.27
N SER A 79 -17.70 -2.26 26.29
CA SER A 79 -17.86 -1.37 25.13
C SER A 79 -16.64 -0.47 24.91
N PHE A 80 -15.97 -0.02 25.97
CA PHE A 80 -14.71 0.72 25.88
C PHE A 80 -13.57 -0.15 25.33
N GLU A 81 -13.44 -1.38 25.80
CA GLU A 81 -12.45 -2.35 25.29
C GLU A 81 -12.70 -2.68 23.81
N ALA A 82 -13.96 -2.91 23.42
CA ALA A 82 -14.34 -3.15 22.03
C ALA A 82 -14.08 -1.94 21.12
N GLU A 83 -14.35 -0.72 21.59
CA GLU A 83 -14.05 0.50 20.83
C GLU A 83 -12.53 0.71 20.69
N SER A 84 -11.77 0.46 21.77
CA SER A 84 -10.31 0.55 21.75
C SER A 84 -9.66 -0.46 20.80
N SER A 85 -10.12 -1.72 20.83
CA SER A 85 -9.62 -2.77 19.93
C SER A 85 -9.99 -2.47 18.48
N ALA A 86 -11.22 -2.01 18.22
CA ALA A 86 -11.63 -1.57 16.90
C ALA A 86 -10.72 -0.44 16.39
N GLN A 87 -10.43 0.59 17.19
CA GLN A 87 -9.51 1.67 16.79
C GLN A 87 -8.09 1.17 16.46
N GLN A 88 -7.59 0.16 17.17
CA GLN A 88 -6.31 -0.46 16.85
C GLN A 88 -6.34 -1.21 15.51
N LEU A 89 -7.44 -1.93 15.24
CA LEU A 89 -7.65 -2.61 13.95
C LEU A 89 -7.70 -1.60 12.80
N ASP A 90 -8.39 -0.47 12.95
CA ASP A 90 -8.43 0.60 11.93
C ASP A 90 -7.04 1.11 11.58
N MET A 91 -6.24 1.40 12.60
CA MET A 91 -4.88 1.89 12.41
C MET A 91 -4.03 0.84 11.69
N ARG A 92 -4.22 -0.45 11.97
CA ARG A 92 -3.53 -1.54 11.25
C ARG A 92 -3.99 -1.62 9.80
N VAL A 93 -5.30 -1.54 9.53
CA VAL A 93 -5.86 -1.53 8.17
C VAL A 93 -5.26 -0.39 7.36
N MET A 94 -5.35 0.85 7.87
CA MET A 94 -4.85 2.02 7.17
C MET A 94 -3.34 1.93 6.89
N ARG A 95 -2.54 1.54 7.89
CA ARG A 95 -1.08 1.34 7.70
C ARG A 95 -0.76 0.28 6.65
N THR A 96 -1.55 -0.80 6.61
CA THR A 96 -1.35 -1.87 5.63
C THR A 96 -1.65 -1.38 4.22
N LEU A 97 -2.77 -0.67 4.02
CA LEU A 97 -3.14 -0.11 2.73
C LEU A 97 -2.12 0.95 2.27
N ASP A 98 -1.71 1.86 3.16
CA ASP A 98 -0.69 2.88 2.88
C ASP A 98 0.66 2.26 2.51
N ALA A 99 1.04 1.16 3.16
CA ALA A 99 2.26 0.42 2.86
C ALA A 99 2.20 -0.25 1.48
N LEU A 100 1.09 -0.91 1.15
CA LEU A 100 0.89 -1.52 -0.17
C LEU A 100 0.90 -0.47 -1.28
N ASP A 101 0.25 0.67 -1.05
CA ASP A 101 0.28 1.82 -1.96
C ASP A 101 1.68 2.40 -2.13
N SER A 102 2.44 2.51 -1.04
CA SER A 102 3.83 3.00 -1.09
C SER A 102 4.74 2.06 -1.89
N ILE A 103 4.56 0.74 -1.74
CA ILE A 103 5.25 -0.27 -2.55
C ILE A 103 4.83 -0.13 -4.02
N ALA A 104 3.53 0.00 -4.31
CA ALA A 104 3.04 0.20 -5.67
C ALA A 104 3.69 1.41 -6.33
N ARG A 105 3.65 2.58 -5.67
CA ARG A 105 4.27 3.83 -6.13
C ARG A 105 5.76 3.66 -6.39
N ARG A 106 6.51 3.03 -5.47
CA ARG A 106 7.96 2.82 -5.62
C ARG A 106 8.32 1.95 -6.81
N LEU A 107 7.47 0.97 -7.13
CA LEU A 107 7.76 -0.04 -8.15
C LEU A 107 7.08 0.21 -9.50
N GLN A 108 6.35 1.33 -9.63
CA GLN A 108 5.62 1.66 -10.86
C GLN A 108 6.54 1.83 -12.07
N SER A 109 7.75 2.37 -11.88
CA SER A 109 8.76 2.56 -12.94
C SER A 109 9.56 1.29 -13.26
N VAL A 110 9.49 0.26 -12.40
CA VAL A 110 10.20 -1.01 -12.62
C VAL A 110 9.44 -1.83 -13.66
N PRO A 111 10.03 -2.11 -14.83
CA PRO A 111 9.34 -2.81 -15.91
C PRO A 111 9.05 -4.27 -15.53
N GLY A 112 8.02 -4.84 -16.16
CA GLY A 112 7.64 -6.24 -15.98
C GLY A 112 6.71 -6.50 -14.79
N ARG A 113 6.23 -7.75 -14.72
CA ARG A 113 5.41 -8.24 -13.61
C ARG A 113 6.30 -8.44 -12.38
N LYS A 114 5.81 -7.99 -11.23
CA LYS A 114 6.49 -8.08 -9.94
C LYS A 114 5.65 -8.92 -9.00
N ASN A 115 6.32 -9.68 -8.13
CA ASN A 115 5.66 -10.44 -7.10
C ASN A 115 5.92 -9.77 -5.76
N LEU A 116 4.85 -9.42 -5.05
CA LEU A 116 4.92 -9.01 -3.65
C LEU A 116 4.51 -10.18 -2.78
N ILE A 117 5.45 -10.75 -2.05
CA ILE A 117 5.17 -11.82 -1.08
C ILE A 117 4.89 -11.14 0.25
N TRP A 118 3.63 -11.15 0.67
CA TRP A 118 3.19 -10.53 1.91
C TRP A 118 3.12 -11.59 3.01
N LEU A 119 4.18 -11.66 3.80
CA LEU A 119 4.29 -12.55 4.97
C LEU A 119 3.73 -11.84 6.19
N SER A 120 2.70 -12.41 6.82
CA SER A 120 2.09 -11.88 8.03
C SER A 120 1.52 -13.00 8.89
N SER A 121 1.49 -12.81 10.21
CA SER A 121 0.72 -13.67 11.13
C SER A 121 -0.76 -13.27 11.20
N SER A 122 -1.12 -12.13 10.64
CA SER A 122 -2.52 -11.72 10.57
C SER A 122 -2.82 -10.77 9.43
N PHE A 123 -4.07 -10.79 8.99
CA PHE A 123 -4.56 -10.02 7.85
C PHE A 123 -5.72 -9.16 8.33
N PRO A 124 -5.47 -7.87 8.65
CA PRO A 124 -6.41 -7.04 9.41
C PRO A 124 -7.60 -6.52 8.61
N LEU A 125 -7.70 -6.88 7.32
CA LEU A 125 -8.83 -6.47 6.49
C LEU A 125 -9.94 -7.49 6.75
N ASP A 126 -10.91 -7.15 7.58
CA ASP A 126 -12.13 -7.93 7.64
C ASP A 126 -13.11 -7.39 6.60
N LEU A 127 -13.57 -8.25 5.69
CA LEU A 127 -14.47 -7.90 4.59
C LEU A 127 -15.94 -8.12 4.95
N TYR A 128 -16.19 -8.82 6.06
CA TYR A 128 -17.53 -9.07 6.56
C TYR A 128 -17.70 -8.26 7.84
N PRO A 129 -18.43 -7.13 7.81
CA PRO A 129 -18.96 -6.61 9.06
C PRO A 129 -19.87 -7.70 9.64
N ASP A 130 -19.53 -8.18 10.83
CA ASP A 130 -20.31 -9.20 11.53
C ASP A 130 -21.80 -8.83 11.51
N ASN A 131 -22.63 -9.86 11.31
CA ASN A 131 -24.09 -9.75 11.26
C ASN A 131 -24.74 -9.45 12.62
N ASP A 132 -24.02 -8.85 13.58
CA ASP A 132 -24.56 -8.54 14.90
C ASP A 132 -24.77 -7.04 15.13
N PHE A 133 -26.04 -6.71 15.33
CA PHE A 133 -26.59 -5.37 15.53
C PHE A 133 -26.07 -4.78 16.85
N SER A 134 -25.37 -3.63 16.82
CA SER A 134 -25.55 -2.50 17.79
C SER A 134 -24.41 -1.48 17.91
N SER A 135 -23.45 -1.37 16.97
CA SER A 135 -22.53 -0.21 16.96
C SER A 135 -22.50 0.52 15.63
N THR A 136 -22.57 1.84 15.73
CA THR A 136 -22.85 2.85 14.69
C THR A 136 -21.73 3.08 13.68
N SER A 137 -20.90 2.07 13.41
CA SER A 137 -19.69 2.22 12.60
C SER A 137 -19.44 0.97 11.76
N VAL A 138 -20.27 0.73 10.74
CA VAL A 138 -19.86 -0.15 9.65
C VAL A 138 -18.66 0.53 8.97
N ARG A 139 -17.45 0.15 9.35
CA ARG A 139 -16.22 0.76 8.87
C ARG A 139 -16.00 0.30 7.42
N HIS A 140 -16.29 1.20 6.47
CA HIS A 140 -16.19 0.91 5.04
C HIS A 140 -14.76 1.12 4.54
N TYR A 141 -13.97 0.05 4.47
CA TYR A 141 -12.63 0.05 3.84
C TYR A 141 -12.64 -0.27 2.34
N ALA A 142 -13.82 -0.58 1.80
CA ALA A 142 -13.98 -1.05 0.43
C ALA A 142 -13.36 -0.09 -0.59
N ASP A 143 -13.59 1.23 -0.44
CA ASP A 143 -13.07 2.24 -1.35
C ASP A 143 -11.53 2.33 -1.31
N GLN A 144 -10.94 2.35 -0.10
CA GLN A 144 -9.48 2.42 0.08
C GLN A 144 -8.78 1.14 -0.38
N LEU A 145 -9.34 -0.02 -0.03
CA LEU A 145 -8.84 -1.31 -0.48
C LEU A 145 -8.91 -1.40 -2.00
N GLN A 146 -10.03 -0.99 -2.60
CA GLN A 146 -10.19 -0.96 -4.04
C GLN A 146 -9.16 -0.04 -4.71
N ALA A 147 -8.94 1.17 -4.19
CA ALA A 147 -7.91 2.08 -4.70
C ALA A 147 -6.49 1.46 -4.60
N THR A 148 -6.20 0.81 -3.48
CA THR A 148 -4.90 0.14 -3.25
C THR A 148 -4.67 -0.99 -4.25
N LEU A 149 -5.69 -1.84 -4.47
CA LEU A 149 -5.65 -2.91 -5.45
C LEU A 149 -5.42 -2.37 -6.87
N MET A 150 -6.07 -1.25 -7.22
CA MET A 150 -5.84 -0.59 -8.51
C MET A 150 -4.39 -0.09 -8.67
N ASN A 151 -3.81 0.48 -7.62
CA ASN A 151 -2.43 0.96 -7.65
C ASN A 151 -1.43 -0.20 -7.81
N LEU A 152 -1.64 -1.31 -7.09
CA LEU A 152 -0.86 -2.54 -7.23
C LEU A 152 -0.96 -3.10 -8.66
N GLU A 153 -2.17 -3.17 -9.21
CA GLU A 153 -2.40 -3.64 -10.58
C GLU A 153 -1.74 -2.76 -11.64
N ASN A 154 -1.89 -1.43 -11.53
CA ASN A 154 -1.27 -0.47 -12.45
C ASN A 154 0.25 -0.53 -12.38
N SER A 155 0.78 -0.87 -11.21
CA SER A 155 2.21 -1.11 -10.98
C SER A 155 2.63 -2.53 -11.38
N ARG A 156 1.74 -3.36 -11.93
CA ARG A 156 1.99 -4.76 -12.35
C ARG A 156 2.51 -5.64 -11.21
N ILE A 157 2.00 -5.42 -9.99
CA ILE A 157 2.33 -6.21 -8.81
C ILE A 157 1.25 -7.27 -8.62
N ALA A 158 1.65 -8.54 -8.58
CA ALA A 158 0.84 -9.64 -8.10
C ALA A 158 1.17 -9.91 -6.62
N VAL A 159 0.16 -9.91 -5.76
CA VAL A 159 0.35 -10.10 -4.32
C VAL A 159 0.12 -11.55 -3.95
N TYR A 160 1.04 -12.09 -3.15
CA TYR A 160 1.00 -13.45 -2.62
C TYR A 160 0.98 -13.38 -1.09
N PRO A 161 -0.22 -13.29 -0.48
CA PRO A 161 -0.37 -13.38 0.96
C PRO A 161 0.09 -14.75 1.45
N VAL A 162 0.93 -14.77 2.47
CA VAL A 162 1.45 -15.97 3.12
C VAL A 162 1.22 -15.83 4.61
N ASP A 163 0.32 -16.65 5.15
CA ASP A 163 0.07 -16.75 6.57
C ASP A 163 1.25 -17.47 7.25
N ALA A 164 1.90 -16.74 8.15
CA ALA A 164 3.06 -17.18 8.90
C ALA A 164 2.69 -17.95 10.19
N GLU A 165 1.41 -17.94 10.62
CA GLU A 165 0.96 -18.76 11.77
C GLU A 165 0.98 -20.26 11.44
N GLY A 166 0.95 -20.59 10.15
CA GLY A 166 1.10 -21.95 9.65
C GLY A 166 -0.22 -22.71 9.66
N LEU A 167 -0.23 -23.90 10.25
CA LEU A 167 -1.46 -24.68 10.42
C LEU A 167 -2.27 -24.15 11.60
N ALA A 168 -3.37 -23.46 11.31
CA ALA A 168 -4.28 -22.96 12.33
C ALA A 168 -5.12 -24.10 12.92
N ILE A 169 -5.08 -24.25 14.25
CA ILE A 169 -5.92 -25.20 14.99
C ILE A 169 -6.83 -24.44 15.95
N GLY A 170 -8.09 -24.86 16.01
CA GLY A 170 -9.11 -24.20 16.81
C GLY A 170 -8.78 -24.20 18.31
N PRO A 171 -9.32 -23.24 19.07
CA PRO A 171 -9.15 -23.14 20.53
C PRO A 171 -9.38 -24.45 21.27
N LEU A 172 -10.36 -25.25 20.83
CA LEU A 172 -10.73 -26.53 21.46
C LEU A 172 -9.74 -27.68 21.18
N SER A 173 -8.84 -27.50 20.21
CA SER A 173 -7.86 -28.51 19.79
C SER A 173 -6.43 -28.15 20.18
N ARG A 174 -6.22 -27.03 20.86
CA ARG A 174 -4.91 -26.54 21.32
C ARG A 174 -4.50 -27.17 22.64
N ALA A 175 -3.33 -27.81 22.68
CA ALA A 175 -2.79 -28.49 23.86
C ALA A 175 -2.03 -27.57 24.83
N ASP A 176 -1.74 -26.33 24.42
CA ASP A 176 -0.97 -25.31 25.15
C ASP A 176 -1.84 -24.31 25.91
N ARG A 177 -3.18 -24.37 25.77
CA ARG A 177 -4.09 -23.47 26.49
C ARG A 177 -4.35 -23.95 27.92
N ASN A 178 -4.33 -22.98 28.85
CA ASN A 178 -4.61 -23.22 30.25
C ASN A 178 -6.12 -23.56 30.44
N PRO A 179 -6.50 -24.75 30.92
CA PRO A 179 -7.90 -25.19 31.01
C PRO A 179 -8.76 -24.31 31.93
N THR A 180 -8.15 -23.57 32.85
CA THR A 180 -8.81 -22.80 33.90
C THR A 180 -9.68 -21.65 33.39
N GLY A 181 -9.36 -21.03 32.25
CA GLY A 181 -10.20 -19.97 31.65
C GLY A 181 -11.45 -20.52 30.94
N MET A 182 -11.32 -21.65 30.25
CA MET A 182 -12.40 -22.29 29.48
C MET A 182 -13.39 -23.08 30.35
N VAL A 183 -12.92 -23.65 31.46
CA VAL A 183 -13.77 -24.38 32.42
C VAL A 183 -14.74 -23.45 33.16
N ARG A 184 -14.39 -22.17 33.34
CA ARG A 184 -15.18 -21.19 34.10
C ARG A 184 -16.39 -20.63 33.33
N GLY A 185 -16.33 -20.57 31.99
CA GLY A 185 -17.42 -20.07 31.12
C GLY A 185 -18.44 -21.13 30.67
N GLY A 186 -18.19 -22.41 30.95
CA GLY A 186 -19.07 -23.52 30.58
C GLY A 186 -19.11 -23.86 29.07
N PRO A 187 -19.90 -24.87 28.66
CA PRO A 187 -19.96 -25.34 27.27
C PRO A 187 -20.35 -24.28 26.22
N GLY A 188 -21.18 -23.31 26.61
CA GLY A 188 -21.60 -22.21 25.74
C GLY A 188 -20.47 -21.26 25.38
N ALA A 189 -19.66 -20.84 26.36
CA ALA A 189 -18.50 -19.98 26.12
C ALA A 189 -17.45 -20.66 25.22
N MET A 190 -17.27 -21.98 25.39
CA MET A 190 -16.39 -22.77 24.51
C MET A 190 -16.87 -22.81 23.06
N MET A 191 -18.18 -22.99 22.84
CA MET A 191 -18.75 -22.99 21.50
C MET A 191 -18.68 -21.60 20.84
N ASN A 192 -18.91 -20.54 21.60
CA ASN A 192 -18.79 -19.15 21.12
C ASN A 192 -17.34 -18.84 20.73
N ALA A 193 -16.36 -19.13 21.59
CA ALA A 193 -14.94 -18.92 21.27
C ALA A 193 -14.47 -19.71 20.04
N GLN A 194 -15.00 -20.92 19.83
CA GLN A 194 -14.72 -21.70 18.62
C GLN A 194 -15.36 -21.08 17.37
N THR A 195 -16.58 -20.53 17.50
CA THR A 195 -17.30 -19.87 16.41
C THR A 195 -16.62 -18.56 16.01
N GLU A 196 -16.25 -17.73 16.98
CA GLU A 196 -15.51 -16.48 16.78
C GLU A 196 -14.17 -16.74 16.07
N TRP A 197 -13.40 -17.72 16.54
CA TRP A 197 -12.15 -18.13 15.87
C TRP A 197 -12.38 -18.58 14.43
N SER A 198 -13.45 -19.34 14.18
CA SER A 198 -13.80 -19.78 12.83
C SER A 198 -14.15 -18.60 11.93
N ASN A 199 -14.92 -17.62 12.42
CA ASN A 199 -15.28 -16.42 11.66
C ASN A 199 -14.04 -15.58 11.34
N GLN A 200 -13.16 -15.36 12.33
CA GLN A 200 -11.90 -14.62 12.13
C GLN A 200 -11.01 -15.29 11.08
N MET A 201 -10.85 -16.61 11.14
CA MET A 201 -10.06 -17.36 10.16
C MET A 201 -10.67 -17.29 8.75
N LEU A 202 -11.99 -17.36 8.65
CA LEU A 202 -12.68 -17.19 7.37
C LEU A 202 -12.48 -15.78 6.80
N GLY A 203 -12.66 -14.74 7.61
CA GLY A 203 -12.43 -13.35 7.19
C GLY A 203 -11.00 -13.10 6.73
N ALA A 204 -10.01 -13.59 7.48
CA ALA A 204 -8.59 -13.48 7.10
C ALA A 204 -8.30 -14.18 5.76
N HIS A 205 -8.76 -15.43 5.59
CA HIS A 205 -8.55 -16.17 4.34
C HIS A 205 -9.26 -15.52 3.15
N ASP A 206 -10.47 -15.00 3.33
CA ASP A 206 -11.22 -14.32 2.28
C ASP A 206 -10.51 -13.05 1.82
N THR A 207 -9.93 -12.28 2.74
CA THR A 207 -9.06 -11.16 2.40
C THR A 207 -7.82 -11.58 1.62
N MET A 208 -7.14 -12.62 2.08
CA MET A 208 -5.96 -13.12 1.38
C MET A 208 -6.31 -13.54 -0.04
N ASN A 209 -7.43 -14.25 -0.21
CA ASN A 209 -7.93 -14.68 -1.51
C ASN A 209 -8.32 -13.48 -2.37
N LEU A 210 -9.07 -12.51 -1.84
CA LEU A 210 -9.47 -11.31 -2.58
C LEU A 210 -8.25 -10.56 -3.13
N VAL A 211 -7.28 -10.24 -2.28
CA VAL A 211 -6.09 -9.48 -2.69
C VAL A 211 -5.27 -10.27 -3.71
N ALA A 212 -5.09 -11.57 -3.50
CA ALA A 212 -4.39 -12.44 -4.43
C ALA A 212 -5.10 -12.53 -5.78
N GLU A 213 -6.41 -12.79 -5.81
CA GLU A 213 -7.20 -12.95 -7.03
C GLU A 213 -7.23 -11.66 -7.85
N LYS A 214 -7.49 -10.52 -7.20
CA LYS A 214 -7.55 -9.22 -7.89
C LYS A 214 -6.22 -8.83 -8.52
N THR A 215 -5.11 -9.17 -7.89
CA THR A 215 -3.77 -8.84 -8.40
C THR A 215 -3.13 -9.94 -9.25
N GLY A 216 -3.81 -11.08 -9.44
CA GLY A 216 -3.30 -12.23 -10.20
C GLY A 216 -2.20 -13.03 -9.49
N GLY A 217 -2.16 -13.00 -8.16
CA GLY A 217 -1.28 -13.79 -7.29
C GLY A 217 -1.94 -15.06 -6.74
N ARG A 218 -1.54 -15.49 -5.54
CA ARG A 218 -2.10 -16.66 -4.84
C ARG A 218 -1.90 -16.54 -3.33
N ALA A 219 -2.93 -16.84 -2.55
CA ALA A 219 -2.86 -16.93 -1.10
C ALA A 219 -2.32 -18.30 -0.62
N PHE A 220 -1.58 -18.29 0.48
CA PHE A 220 -1.01 -19.47 1.12
C PHE A 220 -1.29 -19.43 2.62
N TYR A 221 -2.12 -20.35 3.11
CA TYR A 221 -2.51 -20.45 4.53
C TYR A 221 -2.74 -21.92 4.92
N ASN A 222 -2.93 -22.19 6.21
CA ASN A 222 -3.14 -23.52 6.76
C ASN A 222 -2.05 -24.53 6.38
N ARG A 223 -0.78 -24.12 6.45
CA ARG A 223 0.35 -24.94 6.00
C ARG A 223 1.65 -24.61 6.72
N ASN A 224 2.48 -25.62 6.96
CA ASN A 224 3.75 -25.48 7.69
C ASN A 224 5.00 -25.46 6.78
N ASP A 225 4.81 -25.45 5.46
CA ASP A 225 5.88 -25.46 4.44
C ASP A 225 5.99 -24.09 3.75
N LEU A 226 6.24 -23.05 4.55
CA LEU A 226 6.38 -21.66 4.10
C LEU A 226 7.48 -21.48 3.05
N ASP A 227 8.54 -22.28 3.13
CA ASP A 227 9.61 -22.34 2.14
C ASP A 227 9.08 -22.72 0.74
N LYS A 228 8.17 -23.70 0.67
CA LYS A 228 7.51 -24.11 -0.58
C LYS A 228 6.49 -23.09 -1.07
N ALA A 229 5.76 -22.43 -0.16
CA ALA A 229 4.84 -21.35 -0.53
C ALA A 229 5.59 -20.20 -1.23
N ILE A 230 6.70 -19.74 -0.63
CA ILE A 230 7.56 -18.70 -1.20
C ILE A 230 8.18 -19.14 -2.52
N ALA A 231 8.73 -20.36 -2.60
CA ALA A 231 9.30 -20.89 -3.84
C ALA A 231 8.24 -20.94 -4.96
N THR A 232 7.00 -21.30 -4.63
CA THR A 232 5.87 -21.29 -5.57
C THR A 232 5.54 -19.87 -6.04
N ALA A 233 5.48 -18.90 -5.12
CA ALA A 233 5.23 -17.50 -5.45
C ALA A 233 6.31 -16.96 -6.41
N ILE A 234 7.58 -17.28 -6.18
CA ILE A 234 8.70 -16.89 -7.05
C ILE A 234 8.54 -17.54 -8.44
N HIS A 235 8.32 -18.85 -8.49
CA HIS A 235 8.14 -19.59 -9.74
C HIS A 235 6.92 -19.10 -10.56
N ASP A 236 5.84 -18.75 -9.88
CA ASP A 236 4.66 -18.16 -10.52
C ASP A 236 4.96 -16.82 -11.22
N GLY A 237 6.01 -16.11 -10.80
CA GLY A 237 6.50 -14.89 -11.45
C GLY A 237 7.43 -15.12 -12.64
N SER A 238 8.13 -16.26 -12.69
CA SER A 238 9.13 -16.54 -13.74
C SER A 238 8.49 -17.04 -15.04
N THR A 239 7.28 -17.61 -14.96
CA THR A 239 6.57 -18.17 -16.12
C THR A 239 5.19 -17.53 -16.26
N TYR A 240 5.07 -16.52 -17.13
CA TYR A 240 3.81 -15.83 -17.38
C TYR A 240 3.67 -15.43 -18.86
N TYR A 241 2.43 -15.20 -19.27
CA TYR A 241 2.12 -14.61 -20.56
C TYR A 241 1.83 -13.12 -20.34
N SER A 242 2.39 -12.27 -21.20
CA SER A 242 2.00 -10.86 -21.29
C SER A 242 0.99 -10.71 -22.42
N LEU A 243 -0.22 -10.27 -22.10
CA LEU A 243 -1.27 -9.98 -23.05
C LEU A 243 -1.56 -8.48 -23.00
N ALA A 244 -1.53 -7.83 -24.15
CA ALA A 244 -1.91 -6.43 -24.30
C ALA A 244 -3.19 -6.35 -25.13
N PHE A 245 -4.14 -5.53 -24.70
CA PHE A 245 -5.31 -5.18 -25.47
C PHE A 245 -5.51 -3.66 -25.38
N GLN A 246 -6.08 -3.09 -26.44
CA GLN A 246 -6.51 -1.70 -26.46
C GLN A 246 -8.03 -1.69 -26.28
N PRO A 247 -8.59 -1.02 -25.26
CA PRO A 247 -10.04 -0.82 -25.15
C PRO A 247 -10.59 -0.11 -26.39
N ALA A 248 -11.73 -0.57 -26.91
CA ALA A 248 -12.34 -0.02 -28.13
C ALA A 248 -12.88 1.40 -27.95
N ASN A 249 -13.34 1.75 -26.73
CA ASN A 249 -13.68 3.11 -26.33
C ASN A 249 -12.65 3.57 -25.30
N THR A 250 -11.77 4.49 -25.67
CA THR A 250 -10.83 5.19 -24.79
C THR A 250 -11.49 6.26 -23.94
N GLU A 251 -12.82 6.21 -23.76
CA GLU A 251 -13.47 7.13 -22.86
C GLU A 251 -13.00 6.80 -21.45
N ALA A 252 -12.18 7.70 -20.96
CA ALA A 252 -11.78 7.92 -19.59
C ALA A 252 -13.05 8.14 -18.75
N ASP A 253 -13.91 7.13 -18.66
CA ASP A 253 -15.27 7.22 -18.13
C ASP A 253 -15.30 7.19 -16.60
N GLY A 254 -14.12 6.97 -15.97
CA GLY A 254 -13.98 6.89 -14.53
C GLY A 254 -14.64 5.64 -13.97
N ARG A 255 -14.80 4.59 -14.79
CA ARG A 255 -15.43 3.33 -14.38
C ARG A 255 -14.43 2.18 -14.37
N ILE A 256 -14.81 1.16 -13.61
CA ILE A 256 -14.14 -0.13 -13.57
C ILE A 256 -14.64 -0.97 -14.75
N HIS A 257 -13.71 -1.39 -15.59
CA HIS A 257 -13.97 -2.28 -16.72
C HIS A 257 -13.48 -3.68 -16.37
N LYS A 258 -14.37 -4.66 -16.37
CA LYS A 258 -14.01 -6.06 -16.12
C LYS A 258 -13.24 -6.64 -17.30
N VAL A 259 -12.15 -7.33 -17.00
CA VAL A 259 -11.36 -8.13 -17.93
C VAL A 259 -11.73 -9.58 -17.71
N LYS A 260 -12.01 -10.31 -18.80
CA LYS A 260 -12.21 -11.75 -18.75
C LYS A 260 -11.27 -12.41 -19.75
N ILE A 261 -10.37 -13.25 -19.25
CA ILE A 261 -9.51 -14.10 -20.08
C ILE A 261 -10.10 -15.51 -20.06
N THR A 262 -10.18 -16.14 -21.23
CA THR A 262 -10.59 -17.54 -21.37
C THR A 262 -9.50 -18.32 -22.08
N THR A 263 -9.47 -19.63 -21.87
CA THR A 263 -8.51 -20.53 -22.52
C THR A 263 -9.22 -21.77 -23.03
N SER A 264 -8.76 -22.29 -24.16
CA SER A 264 -9.22 -23.57 -24.73
C SER A 264 -8.61 -24.78 -24.03
N ARG A 265 -7.57 -24.59 -23.21
CA ARG A 265 -6.91 -25.67 -22.47
C ARG A 265 -7.81 -26.12 -21.30
N LYS A 266 -8.11 -27.41 -21.25
CA LYS A 266 -8.89 -28.01 -20.14
C LYS A 266 -8.02 -28.21 -18.90
N GLY A 267 -8.63 -28.14 -17.71
CA GLY A 267 -7.98 -28.46 -16.43
C GLY A 267 -6.97 -27.43 -15.93
N VAL A 268 -7.06 -26.17 -16.37
CA VAL A 268 -6.19 -25.09 -15.92
C VAL A 268 -7.00 -23.97 -15.27
N ASN A 269 -6.43 -23.38 -14.22
CA ASN A 269 -6.97 -22.19 -13.57
C ASN A 269 -6.17 -20.98 -14.04
N LEU A 270 -6.85 -20.04 -14.69
CA LEU A 270 -6.23 -18.80 -15.13
C LEU A 270 -6.15 -17.83 -13.96
N ARG A 271 -4.99 -17.19 -13.80
CA ARG A 271 -4.80 -16.07 -12.88
C ARG A 271 -4.37 -14.87 -13.70
N TYR A 272 -5.16 -13.82 -13.63
CA TYR A 272 -4.97 -12.62 -14.40
C TYR A 272 -5.65 -11.46 -13.70
N ARG A 273 -5.29 -10.24 -14.11
CA ARG A 273 -5.94 -9.02 -13.66
C ARG A 273 -7.40 -8.99 -14.13
N GLU A 274 -8.35 -8.99 -13.20
CA GLU A 274 -9.79 -9.13 -13.50
C GLU A 274 -10.49 -7.84 -13.88
N ALA A 275 -9.85 -6.68 -13.68
CA ALA A 275 -10.43 -5.40 -14.03
C ALA A 275 -9.36 -4.35 -14.30
N TYR A 276 -9.70 -3.29 -15.03
CA TYR A 276 -8.90 -2.07 -15.10
C TYR A 276 -9.79 -0.86 -14.87
N PHE A 277 -9.20 0.22 -14.37
CA PHE A 277 -9.90 1.48 -14.22
C PHE A 277 -9.54 2.39 -15.39
N ALA A 278 -10.54 2.84 -16.15
CA ALA A 278 -10.35 3.89 -17.13
C ALA A 278 -10.36 5.23 -16.38
N LEU A 279 -9.20 5.64 -15.86
CA LEU A 279 -9.05 6.91 -15.14
C LEU A 279 -9.66 8.03 -15.98
N ASN A 280 -10.73 8.65 -15.49
CA ASN A 280 -11.23 9.89 -16.04
C ASN A 280 -10.17 10.97 -15.82
N GLN A 281 -9.37 11.25 -16.85
CA GLN A 281 -8.33 12.28 -16.82
C GLN A 281 -8.93 13.68 -16.60
N ASN A 282 -10.26 13.85 -16.62
CA ASN A 282 -10.91 15.15 -16.56
C ASN A 282 -11.69 15.47 -15.28
N VAL A 283 -11.92 14.55 -14.32
CA VAL A 283 -12.53 14.93 -13.02
C VAL A 283 -12.11 13.95 -11.91
N PRO A 284 -11.20 14.32 -11.00
CA PRO A 284 -10.97 13.53 -9.80
C PRO A 284 -12.18 13.64 -8.86
N SER A 285 -12.69 12.49 -8.38
CA SER A 285 -13.71 12.46 -7.33
C SER A 285 -13.22 13.24 -6.09
N LYS A 286 -14.13 13.76 -5.25
CA LYS A 286 -13.71 14.51 -4.03
C LYS A 286 -12.74 13.71 -3.15
N GLN A 287 -12.95 12.40 -3.04
CA GLN A 287 -12.04 11.47 -2.36
C GLN A 287 -10.68 11.42 -3.08
N ARG A 288 -10.65 11.30 -4.42
CA ARG A 288 -9.39 11.31 -5.18
C ARG A 288 -8.62 12.61 -4.99
N ILE A 289 -9.28 13.77 -5.01
CA ILE A 289 -8.62 15.06 -4.73
C ILE A 289 -7.97 15.04 -3.34
N GLN A 290 -8.66 14.50 -2.33
CA GLN A 290 -8.11 14.41 -0.98
C GLN A 290 -6.89 13.46 -0.92
N PHE A 291 -6.95 12.31 -1.60
CA PHE A 291 -5.81 11.40 -1.71
C PHE A 291 -4.63 12.05 -2.45
N MET A 292 -4.89 12.74 -3.57
CA MET A 292 -3.84 13.44 -4.31
C MET A 292 -3.15 14.51 -3.46
N LYS A 293 -3.91 15.23 -2.63
CA LYS A 293 -3.37 16.20 -1.67
C LYS A 293 -2.51 15.53 -0.61
N GLN A 294 -2.97 14.42 -0.04
CA GLN A 294 -2.22 13.67 0.97
C GLN A 294 -0.91 13.13 0.40
N GLU A 295 -0.97 12.43 -0.74
CA GLU A 295 0.19 11.87 -1.43
C GLU A 295 1.22 12.94 -1.83
N MET A 296 0.77 14.13 -2.24
CA MET A 296 1.65 15.26 -2.53
C MET A 296 2.27 15.83 -1.24
N SER A 297 1.51 15.90 -0.15
CA SER A 297 2.02 16.31 1.16
C SER A 297 3.07 15.34 1.69
N ASP A 298 2.83 14.04 1.56
CA ASP A 298 3.75 12.99 1.98
C ASP A 298 5.03 13.04 1.14
N ALA A 299 4.91 13.19 -0.19
CA ALA A 299 6.07 13.34 -1.07
C ALA A 299 6.93 14.56 -0.72
N LEU A 300 6.34 15.64 -0.22
CA LEU A 300 7.09 16.83 0.22
C LEU A 300 7.76 16.62 1.59
N THR A 301 7.14 15.87 2.50
CA THR A 301 7.58 15.77 3.90
C THR A 301 8.43 14.53 4.20
N ASP A 302 8.17 13.40 3.55
CA ASP A 302 8.89 12.14 3.75
C ASP A 302 10.13 12.05 2.84
N THR A 303 11.29 12.39 3.40
CA THR A 303 12.59 12.39 2.69
C THR A 303 13.18 11.00 2.45
N GLN A 304 12.62 9.97 3.08
CA GLN A 304 13.07 8.59 2.93
C GLN A 304 12.46 7.93 1.69
N ASN A 305 11.28 8.40 1.25
CA ASN A 305 10.62 7.96 0.03
C ASN A 305 10.89 8.91 -1.14
N VAL A 306 11.89 8.56 -1.97
CA VAL A 306 12.10 9.23 -3.27
C VAL A 306 11.08 8.69 -4.26
N ALA A 307 10.04 9.47 -4.55
CA ALA A 307 9.17 9.20 -5.67
C ALA A 307 9.98 9.42 -6.97
N THR A 308 10.10 8.40 -7.82
CA THR A 308 10.90 8.42 -9.06
C THR A 308 10.05 8.33 -10.33
N GLY A 309 8.74 8.55 -10.21
CA GLY A 309 7.79 8.40 -11.31
C GLY A 309 7.95 9.47 -12.41
N VAL A 310 8.38 10.67 -12.04
CA VAL A 310 8.69 11.78 -12.97
C VAL A 310 10.15 12.21 -12.78
N VAL A 311 10.92 12.22 -13.86
CA VAL A 311 12.32 12.68 -13.85
C VAL A 311 12.35 14.17 -14.13
N PHE A 312 13.03 14.92 -13.27
CA PHE A 312 13.30 16.35 -13.48
C PHE A 312 14.58 16.77 -12.76
N TYR A 313 15.11 17.90 -13.17
CA TYR A 313 16.22 18.57 -12.51
C TYR A 313 15.72 19.85 -11.85
N ALA A 314 16.27 20.19 -10.69
CA ALA A 314 15.93 21.40 -9.97
C ALA A 314 17.21 22.16 -9.59
N LYS A 315 17.22 23.47 -9.81
CA LYS A 315 18.34 24.35 -9.49
C LYS A 315 17.84 25.59 -8.76
N LEU A 316 18.48 25.94 -7.65
CA LEU A 316 18.19 27.19 -6.94
C LEU A 316 18.50 28.39 -7.85
N GLY A 317 17.54 29.30 -7.97
CA GLY A 317 17.71 30.56 -8.68
C GLY A 317 18.66 31.50 -7.94
N GLU A 318 19.27 32.44 -8.67
CA GLU A 318 20.23 33.40 -8.10
C GLU A 318 19.62 34.29 -7.00
N ASP A 319 18.30 34.51 -7.06
CA ASP A 319 17.54 35.26 -6.05
C ASP A 319 17.35 34.52 -4.71
N LYS A 320 17.74 33.23 -4.65
CA LYS A 320 17.53 32.32 -3.50
C LYS A 320 16.08 32.22 -3.02
N LYS A 321 15.13 32.59 -3.88
CA LYS A 321 13.68 32.61 -3.62
C LYS A 321 12.90 31.87 -4.70
N SER A 322 13.62 31.29 -5.66
CA SER A 322 13.05 30.54 -6.76
C SER A 322 13.86 29.28 -7.05
N VAL A 323 13.20 28.33 -7.71
CA VAL A 323 13.82 27.13 -8.24
C VAL A 323 13.46 27.01 -9.71
N ASP A 324 14.49 26.87 -10.54
CA ASP A 324 14.36 26.47 -11.94
C ASP A 324 14.20 24.95 -12.00
N VAL A 325 13.12 24.50 -12.63
CA VAL A 325 12.72 23.10 -12.73
C VAL A 325 12.70 22.71 -14.20
N LEU A 326 13.50 21.71 -14.57
CA LEU A 326 13.56 21.16 -15.91
C LEU A 326 12.98 19.75 -15.90
N VAL A 327 11.74 19.62 -16.37
CA VAL A 327 11.00 18.35 -16.39
C VAL A 327 11.28 17.59 -17.68
N ASP A 328 11.65 16.32 -17.56
CA ASP A 328 11.75 15.43 -18.72
C ASP A 328 10.35 15.00 -19.16
N VAL A 329 9.89 15.57 -20.27
CA VAL A 329 8.56 15.31 -20.82
C VAL A 329 8.35 13.87 -21.29
N ASN A 330 9.41 13.06 -21.44
CA ASN A 330 9.28 11.63 -21.71
C ASN A 330 8.68 10.86 -20.51
N PHE A 331 8.73 11.45 -19.32
CA PHE A 331 8.12 10.92 -18.10
C PHE A 331 6.77 11.55 -17.79
N LEU A 332 6.22 12.37 -18.69
CA LEU A 332 4.88 12.93 -18.58
C LEU A 332 3.93 12.27 -19.59
N THR A 333 2.70 12.09 -19.17
CA THR A 333 1.59 11.70 -20.02
C THR A 333 1.01 12.95 -20.68
N TYR A 334 0.56 12.81 -21.92
CA TYR A 334 -0.02 13.91 -22.67
C TYR A 334 -1.31 13.50 -23.35
N SER A 335 -2.18 14.50 -23.55
CA SER A 335 -3.33 14.40 -24.45
C SER A 335 -3.05 15.16 -25.73
N THR A 336 -3.73 14.78 -26.80
CA THR A 336 -3.72 15.55 -28.05
C THR A 336 -5.08 16.22 -28.19
N SER A 337 -5.08 17.54 -28.32
CA SER A 337 -6.28 18.33 -28.59
C SER A 337 -6.74 18.13 -30.04
N ASP A 338 -8.01 18.41 -30.32
CA ASP A 338 -8.60 18.28 -31.66
C ASP A 338 -7.88 19.14 -32.72
N ASP A 339 -7.21 20.22 -32.29
CA ASP A 339 -6.39 21.11 -33.12
C ASP A 339 -4.96 20.57 -33.37
N GLY A 340 -4.66 19.35 -32.93
CA GLY A 340 -3.36 18.68 -33.11
C GLY A 340 -2.26 19.13 -32.15
N LYS A 341 -2.58 19.98 -31.15
CA LYS A 341 -1.63 20.34 -30.10
C LYS A 341 -1.51 19.24 -29.06
N VAL A 342 -0.35 19.17 -28.44
CA VAL A 342 -0.07 18.23 -27.35
C VAL A 342 -0.12 18.98 -26.03
N ARG A 343 -0.96 18.52 -25.10
CA ARG A 343 -1.14 19.11 -23.78
C ARG A 343 -0.55 18.21 -22.70
N PHE A 344 0.32 18.77 -21.88
CA PHE A 344 0.79 18.15 -20.64
C PHE A 344 0.14 18.84 -19.45
N GLN A 345 -0.23 18.06 -18.43
CA GLN A 345 -0.74 18.58 -17.18
C GLN A 345 0.03 17.94 -16.02
N PHE A 346 0.64 18.76 -15.19
CA PHE A 346 1.33 18.31 -14.00
C PHE A 346 1.14 19.30 -12.86
N GLN A 347 1.31 18.85 -11.63
CA GLN A 347 1.34 19.70 -10.45
C GLN A 347 2.79 19.88 -10.01
N LEU A 348 3.19 21.12 -9.80
CA LEU A 348 4.48 21.48 -9.21
C LEU A 348 4.24 21.90 -7.77
N ALA A 349 4.97 21.32 -6.83
CA ALA A 349 4.85 21.67 -5.42
C ALA A 349 6.22 21.82 -4.77
N GLN A 350 6.26 22.64 -3.72
CA GLN A 350 7.46 22.95 -2.98
C GLN A 350 7.21 22.98 -1.48
N ALA A 351 8.21 22.56 -0.70
CA ALA A 351 8.23 22.71 0.75
C ALA A 351 9.63 23.16 1.20
N VAL A 352 9.67 24.19 2.04
CA VAL A 352 10.92 24.75 2.58
C VAL A 352 11.13 24.21 3.99
N PHE A 353 12.34 23.79 4.29
CA PHE A 353 12.68 23.21 5.59
C PHE A 353 13.84 23.95 6.26
N ASP A 354 13.80 23.97 7.59
CA ASP A 354 14.93 24.40 8.42
C ASP A 354 16.01 23.30 8.56
N GLY A 355 17.09 23.62 9.27
CA GLY A 355 18.19 22.68 9.54
C GLY A 355 17.83 21.51 10.44
N LYS A 356 16.66 21.53 11.09
CA LYS A 356 16.13 20.43 11.93
C LYS A 356 15.12 19.58 11.16
N GLY A 357 14.87 19.88 9.89
CA GLY A 357 13.90 19.18 9.06
C GLY A 357 12.45 19.59 9.31
N LYS A 358 12.19 20.69 10.04
CA LYS A 358 10.83 21.22 10.22
C LYS A 358 10.42 22.00 8.98
N ALA A 359 9.22 21.74 8.48
CA ALA A 359 8.63 22.52 7.39
C ALA A 359 8.33 23.95 7.84
N LEU A 360 8.83 24.93 7.08
CA LEU A 360 8.65 26.36 7.30
C LEU A 360 7.52 26.92 6.42
N SER A 361 7.42 26.44 5.19
CA SER A 361 6.37 26.82 4.24
C SER A 361 6.18 25.73 3.20
N SER A 362 5.01 25.69 2.57
CA SER A 362 4.74 24.85 1.40
C SER A 362 3.82 25.56 0.42
N GLY A 363 3.86 25.13 -0.83
CA GLY A 363 3.03 25.65 -1.91
C GLY A 363 2.87 24.60 -3.01
N ALA A 364 1.79 24.71 -3.78
CA ALA A 364 1.58 23.88 -4.95
C ALA A 364 0.79 24.65 -6.01
N GLU A 365 1.13 24.42 -7.27
CA GLU A 365 0.46 24.99 -8.42
C GLU A 365 0.23 23.91 -9.49
N VAL A 366 -0.90 24.01 -10.18
CA VAL A 366 -1.17 23.16 -11.35
C VAL A 366 -0.62 23.86 -12.58
N VAL A 367 0.24 23.17 -13.30
CA VAL A 367 0.87 23.64 -14.53
C VAL A 367 0.31 22.84 -15.70
N GLY A 368 -0.45 23.52 -16.55
CA GLY A 368 -0.90 22.99 -17.84
C GLY A 368 -0.14 23.71 -18.96
N ASN A 369 0.48 22.97 -19.88
CA ASN A 369 1.14 23.57 -21.03
C ASN A 369 0.74 22.88 -22.33
N GLU A 370 0.50 23.69 -23.36
CA GLU A 370 0.19 23.24 -24.70
C GLU A 370 1.36 23.51 -25.63
N PHE A 371 1.80 22.47 -26.33
CA PHE A 371 2.82 22.56 -27.33
C PHE A 371 2.22 22.31 -28.70
N ASP A 372 2.58 23.16 -29.65
CA ASP A 372 2.49 22.78 -31.06
C ASP A 372 3.32 21.51 -31.26
N SER A 373 2.74 20.52 -31.94
CA SER A 373 3.34 19.20 -32.19
C SER A 373 4.77 19.30 -32.75
N LYS A 374 5.11 20.37 -33.48
CA LYS A 374 6.47 20.61 -34.01
C LYS A 374 7.54 20.81 -32.94
N TYR A 375 7.19 21.23 -31.73
CA TYR A 375 8.13 21.45 -30.63
C TYR A 375 8.34 20.22 -29.75
N ILE A 376 7.52 19.17 -29.90
CA ILE A 376 7.62 17.93 -29.12
C ILE A 376 8.97 17.23 -29.26
N PRO A 377 9.57 17.07 -30.46
CA PRO A 377 10.89 16.49 -30.59
C PRO A 377 11.97 17.25 -29.79
N THR A 378 11.88 18.58 -29.77
CA THR A 378 12.79 19.43 -28.99
C THR A 378 12.55 19.24 -27.50
N ALA A 379 11.30 19.32 -27.04
CA ALA A 379 10.93 19.13 -25.64
C ALA A 379 11.38 17.75 -25.12
N ARG A 380 11.24 16.69 -25.91
CA ARG A 380 11.73 15.34 -25.58
C ARG A 380 13.25 15.24 -25.45
N ARG A 381 14.00 16.15 -26.06
CA ARG A 381 15.47 16.18 -26.00
C ARG A 381 16.00 17.05 -24.88
N VAL A 382 15.37 18.19 -24.62
CA VAL A 382 15.90 19.21 -23.69
C VAL A 382 15.07 19.39 -22.42
N GLY A 383 13.88 18.79 -22.33
CA GLY A 383 12.93 18.99 -21.25
C GLY A 383 12.09 20.26 -21.37
N ALA A 384 11.14 20.42 -20.47
CA ALA A 384 10.32 21.63 -20.32
C ALA A 384 10.75 22.39 -19.06
N HIS A 385 11.08 23.67 -19.22
CA HIS A 385 11.58 24.53 -18.15
C HIS A 385 10.43 25.30 -17.49
N PHE A 386 10.44 25.32 -16.16
CA PHE A 386 9.49 26.01 -15.31
C PHE A 386 10.25 26.71 -14.20
N LYS A 387 9.68 27.80 -13.69
CA LYS A 387 10.22 28.51 -12.53
C LYS A 387 9.13 28.57 -11.48
N THR A 388 9.45 28.10 -10.27
CA THR A 388 8.57 28.25 -9.12
C THR A 388 9.23 29.08 -8.04
N THR A 389 8.42 29.78 -7.25
CA THR A 389 8.89 30.68 -6.20
C THR A 389 8.43 30.21 -4.83
N PHE A 390 9.21 30.51 -3.81
CA PHE A 390 8.88 30.14 -2.43
C PHE A 390 9.23 31.25 -1.46
N THR A 391 8.50 31.29 -0.34
CA THR A 391 8.83 32.17 0.78
C THR A 391 9.99 31.58 1.55
N THR A 392 11.11 32.28 1.53
CA THR A 392 12.33 31.93 2.28
C THR A 392 12.40 32.68 3.61
N SER A 393 13.10 32.11 4.59
CA SER A 393 13.42 32.75 5.88
C SER A 393 14.90 32.53 6.22
N PRO A 394 15.48 33.26 7.19
CA PRO A 394 16.87 33.05 7.61
C PRO A 394 17.18 31.62 8.08
N ASP A 395 16.16 30.90 8.56
CA ASP A 395 16.27 29.52 9.03
C ASP A 395 16.18 28.49 7.90
N ALA A 396 15.79 28.89 6.69
CA ALA A 396 15.63 27.99 5.55
C ALA A 396 16.98 27.40 5.11
N LYS A 397 17.06 26.07 5.07
CA LYS A 397 18.26 25.33 4.68
C LYS A 397 18.10 24.55 3.38
N ARG A 398 16.89 24.09 3.09
CA ARG A 398 16.59 23.35 1.85
C ARG A 398 15.17 23.64 1.38
N VAL A 399 14.97 23.49 0.08
CA VAL A 399 13.65 23.43 -0.55
C VAL A 399 13.52 22.08 -1.24
N ARG A 400 12.46 21.34 -0.93
CA ARG A 400 12.10 20.14 -1.66
C ARG A 400 11.08 20.47 -2.72
N ILE A 401 11.32 19.99 -3.94
CA ILE A 401 10.43 20.11 -5.09
C ILE A 401 9.79 18.76 -5.35
N ALA A 402 8.50 18.77 -5.68
CA ALA A 402 7.75 17.63 -6.16
C ALA A 402 7.06 17.96 -7.49
N VAL A 403 7.09 17.01 -8.43
CA VAL A 403 6.39 17.10 -9.72
C VAL A 403 5.45 15.91 -9.83
N ARG A 404 4.14 16.13 -9.96
CA ARG A 404 3.14 15.08 -10.22
C ARG A 404 2.60 15.18 -11.63
N ASP A 405 2.76 14.15 -12.46
CA ASP A 405 1.98 14.02 -13.70
C ASP A 405 0.50 13.84 -13.34
N LEU A 406 -0.36 14.78 -13.71
CA LEU A 406 -1.78 14.74 -13.33
C LEU A 406 -2.58 13.68 -14.09
N SER A 407 -2.06 13.23 -15.23
CA SER A 407 -2.72 12.21 -16.05
C SER A 407 -2.35 10.79 -15.60
N SER A 408 -1.16 10.57 -15.05
CA SER A 408 -0.72 9.25 -14.57
C SER A 408 -0.53 9.13 -13.06
N ASP A 409 -0.67 10.22 -12.32
CA ASP A 409 -0.40 10.36 -10.88
C ASP A 409 1.03 9.98 -10.44
N ARG A 410 1.98 9.93 -11.37
CA ARG A 410 3.38 9.67 -11.06
C ARG A 410 3.98 10.89 -10.39
N ILE A 411 4.73 10.70 -9.31
CA ILE A 411 5.42 11.78 -8.59
C ILE A 411 6.93 11.62 -8.71
N GLY A 412 7.63 12.72 -8.95
CA GLY A 412 9.07 12.88 -8.76
C GLY A 412 9.36 13.80 -7.58
N THR A 413 10.46 13.61 -6.83
CA THR A 413 10.91 14.59 -5.83
C THR A 413 12.42 14.85 -5.85
N VAL A 414 12.85 16.09 -5.60
CA VAL A 414 14.27 16.49 -5.48
C VAL A 414 14.45 17.49 -4.34
N ASP A 415 15.48 17.30 -3.51
CA ASP A 415 15.91 18.29 -2.52
C ASP A 415 16.97 19.24 -3.12
N VAL A 416 16.79 20.55 -2.90
CA VAL A 416 17.71 21.60 -3.33
C VAL A 416 18.21 22.39 -2.11
N PRO A 417 19.52 22.44 -1.84
CA PRO A 417 20.06 23.24 -0.74
C PRO A 417 19.93 24.74 -1.02
N ILE A 418 19.59 25.52 0.01
CA ILE A 418 19.46 27.00 -0.07
C ILE A 418 20.74 27.70 0.43
N SER A 419 21.45 27.08 1.38
CA SER A 419 22.62 27.65 2.06
C SER A 419 23.77 26.67 2.16
#